data_AF-A0A0F9KUP3-F1
#
_entry.id   AF-A0A0F9KUP3-F1
#
_cell.length_a   1.000
_cell.length_b   1.000
_cell.length_c   1.000
_cell.angle_alpha   90.00
_cell.angle_beta   90.00
_cell.angle_gamma   90.00
#
_symmetry.space_group_name_H-M   'P 1'
#
loop_
_entity.id
_entity.type
_entity.pdbx_description
1 polymer ?
#
loop_
_entity_poly.entity_id
_entity_poly.type
_entity_poly.pdbx_seq_one_letter_code
_entity_poly.pdbx_strand_id
1 'polypeptide(L)' 'MKKYYLGTAIRITTILDIASATTASIVIKDSANVSKVTSTAMTKDQDKVYYYIWQSTNTATDSPGTYTAEITITFGGYT' A
#
# COMPACT_ATOMS: atom_id res chain seq x y z
N MET A 1 0.91 13.45 -14.00
CA MET A 1 0.70 13.34 -12.53
C MET A 1 -0.81 13.37 -12.27
N LYS A 2 -1.38 12.36 -11.62
CA LYS A 2 -2.82 12.37 -11.24
C LYS A 2 -2.98 13.10 -9.91
N LYS A 3 -3.97 13.99 -9.80
CA LYS A 3 -4.33 14.71 -8.56
C LYS A 3 -5.42 13.92 -7.84
N TYR A 4 -5.26 13.72 -6.54
CA TYR A 4 -6.25 13.04 -5.70
C TYR A 4 -6.75 14.03 -4.65
N TYR A 5 -8.07 14.10 -4.47
CA TYR A 5 -8.70 14.99 -3.50
C TYR A 5 -8.94 14.24 -2.18
N LEU A 6 -9.09 14.98 -1.08
CA LEU A 6 -9.48 14.39 0.20
C LEU A 6 -10.76 13.55 0.06
N GLY A 7 -10.81 12.42 0.76
CA GLY A 7 -11.89 11.45 0.65
C GLY A 7 -11.75 10.51 -0.55
N THR A 8 -10.80 10.74 -1.47
CA THR A 8 -10.54 9.81 -2.58
C THR A 8 -9.92 8.53 -2.05
N ALA A 9 -10.48 7.40 -2.49
CA ALA A 9 -9.89 6.09 -2.32
C ALA A 9 -9.04 5.73 -3.54
N ILE A 10 -7.87 5.15 -3.30
CA ILE A 10 -6.97 4.63 -4.31
C ILE A 10 -6.84 3.14 -4.07
N ARG A 11 -7.16 2.35 -5.10
CA ARG A 11 -6.87 0.92 -5.13
C ARG A 11 -5.48 0.72 -5.72
N ILE A 12 -4.59 0.14 -4.92
CA ILE A 12 -3.22 -0.21 -5.31
C ILE A 12 -3.21 -1.71 -5.54
N THR A 13 -3.00 -2.13 -6.78
CA THR A 13 -2.95 -3.54 -7.17
C THR A 13 -1.52 -3.93 -7.53
N THR A 14 -1.04 -5.02 -6.97
CA THR A 14 0.27 -5.61 -7.28
C THR A 14 0.07 -7.02 -7.81
N ILE A 15 0.72 -7.31 -8.94
CA ILE A 15 0.73 -8.64 -9.56
C ILE A 15 2.14 -9.18 -9.40
N LEU A 16 2.26 -10.33 -8.75
CA LEU A 16 3.55 -10.96 -8.49
C LEU A 16 3.91 -11.91 -9.62
N ASP A 17 5.05 -11.69 -10.27
CA ASP A 17 5.60 -12.64 -11.23
C ASP A 17 6.61 -13.58 -10.54
N ILE A 18 6.13 -14.36 -9.58
CA ILE A 18 6.94 -15.32 -8.81
C ILE A 18 6.26 -16.68 -8.74
N ALA A 19 7.04 -17.75 -8.55
CA ALA A 19 6.58 -19.14 -8.60
C ALA A 19 5.61 -19.50 -7.45
N SER A 20 5.73 -18.85 -6.30
CA SER A 20 4.78 -18.96 -5.18
C SER A 20 4.76 -17.66 -4.36
N ALA A 21 3.59 -17.25 -3.87
CA ALA A 21 3.44 -16.02 -3.09
C ALA A 21 3.50 -16.32 -1.58
N THR A 22 4.18 -15.51 -0.78
CA THR A 22 4.32 -15.74 0.68
C THR A 22 4.01 -14.49 1.50
N THR A 23 2.92 -13.79 1.13
CA THR A 23 2.39 -12.53 1.69
C THR A 23 2.93 -11.26 1.04
N ALA A 24 2.04 -10.27 0.92
CA ALA A 24 2.35 -8.94 0.46
C ALA A 24 1.90 -7.94 1.54
N SER A 25 2.74 -6.96 1.82
CA SER A 25 2.42 -5.87 2.73
C SER A 25 2.74 -4.53 2.07
N ILE A 26 2.08 -3.47 2.52
CA ILE A 26 2.23 -2.14 2.00
C ILE A 26 2.38 -1.13 3.12
N VAL A 27 3.22 -0.13 2.88
CA VAL A 27 3.37 1.07 3.69
C VAL A 27 3.08 2.28 2.81
N ILE A 28 2.18 3.15 3.27
CA ILE A 28 1.94 4.45 2.62
C ILE A 28 2.66 5.53 3.43
N LYS A 29 3.73 6.09 2.87
CA LYS A 29 4.53 7.13 3.50
C LYS A 29 4.03 8.50 3.05
N ASP A 30 3.64 9.34 4.00
CA ASP A 30 3.43 10.78 3.79
C ASP A 30 4.78 11.49 3.97
N SER A 31 5.29 12.12 2.91
CA SER A 31 6.57 12.84 2.96
C SER A 31 6.57 14.04 3.92
N ALA A 32 5.40 14.59 4.24
CA ALA A 32 5.23 15.70 5.17
C ALA A 32 4.86 15.23 6.59
N ASN A 33 4.51 13.96 6.79
CA ASN A 33 4.17 13.41 8.10
C ASN A 33 4.69 11.97 8.28
N VAL A 34 5.87 11.88 8.90
CA VAL A 34 6.65 10.63 9.03
C VAL A 34 5.98 9.61 9.98
N SER A 35 4.98 10.00 10.78
CA SER A 35 4.35 9.13 11.80
C SER A 35 3.28 8.15 11.26
N LYS A 36 3.07 8.06 9.95
CA LYS A 36 2.08 7.13 9.32
C LYS A 36 2.67 5.83 8.75
N VAL A 37 3.79 5.37 9.30
CA VAL A 37 4.44 4.14 8.85
C VAL A 37 3.86 2.95 9.63
N THR A 38 2.77 2.37 9.14
CA THR A 38 2.27 1.07 9.64
C THR A 38 2.20 0.10 8.49
N SER A 39 3.04 -0.94 8.52
CA SER A 39 2.99 -2.01 7.53
C SER A 39 1.67 -2.75 7.66
N THR A 40 0.91 -2.80 6.56
CA THR A 40 -0.40 -3.44 6.51
C THR A 40 -0.38 -4.57 5.49
N ALA A 41 -0.94 -5.72 5.85
CA ALA A 41 -1.10 -6.83 4.92
C ALA A 41 -2.07 -6.45 3.78
N MET A 42 -1.70 -6.78 2.55
CA MET A 42 -2.57 -6.62 1.39
C MET A 42 -3.54 -7.79 1.27
N THR A 43 -4.73 -7.54 0.73
CA THR A 43 -5.74 -8.57 0.47
C THR A 43 -5.38 -9.35 -0.80
N LYS A 44 -5.42 -10.70 -0.74
CA LYS A 44 -5.28 -11.55 -1.93
C LYS A 44 -6.60 -11.54 -2.71
N ASP A 45 -6.57 -11.07 -3.96
CA ASP A 45 -7.75 -11.04 -4.87
C ASP A 45 -7.85 -12.34 -5.67
N GLN A 46 -6.73 -12.74 -6.27
CA GLN A 46 -6.57 -13.92 -7.10
C GLN A 46 -5.18 -14.51 -6.87
N ASP A 47 -4.85 -15.59 -7.57
CA ASP A 47 -3.49 -16.09 -7.51
C ASP A 47 -2.48 -15.03 -7.97
N LYS A 48 -1.46 -14.80 -7.15
CA LYS A 48 -0.43 -13.76 -7.35
C LYS A 48 -0.94 -12.31 -7.43
N VAL A 49 -2.23 -12.03 -7.24
CA VAL A 49 -2.79 -10.67 -7.28
C VAL A 49 -3.17 -10.24 -5.87
N TYR A 50 -2.59 -9.12 -5.44
CA TYR A 50 -2.84 -8.51 -4.15
C TYR A 50 -3.29 -7.07 -4.32
N TYR A 51 -4.19 -6.59 -3.45
CA TYR A 51 -4.59 -5.20 -3.44
C TYR A 51 -4.68 -4.61 -2.03
N TYR A 52 -4.54 -3.29 -1.98
CA TYR A 52 -4.85 -2.49 -0.81
C TYR A 52 -5.63 -1.25 -1.25
N ILE A 53 -6.62 -0.87 -0.44
CA ILE A 53 -7.38 0.37 -0.66
C ILE A 53 -6.89 1.36 0.40
N TRP A 54 -6.16 2.36 -0.06
CA TRP A 54 -5.83 3.52 0.76
C TRP A 54 -6.88 4.60 0.53
N GLN A 55 -7.36 5.23 1.59
CA GLN A 55 -8.27 6.36 1.49
C GLN A 55 -7.74 7.51 2.34
N SER A 56 -7.66 8.69 1.71
CA SER A 56 -7.39 9.93 2.46
C SER A 56 -8.59 10.26 3.34
N THR A 57 -8.33 10.62 4.59
CA THR A 57 -9.35 10.84 5.62
C THR A 57 -9.65 12.32 5.81
N ASN A 58 -8.66 13.13 6.21
CA ASN A 58 -8.78 14.58 6.41
C ASN A 58 -7.41 15.27 6.50
N THR A 59 -7.39 16.60 6.40
CA THR A 59 -6.17 17.42 6.46
C THR A 59 -5.43 17.41 7.78
N ALA A 60 -6.06 16.96 8.88
CA ALA A 60 -5.41 16.91 10.19
C ALA A 60 -4.46 15.71 10.30
N THR A 61 -4.67 14.68 9.48
CA THR A 61 -3.80 13.49 9.46
C THR A 61 -3.13 13.29 8.10
N ASP A 62 -3.72 13.74 7.00
CA ASP A 62 -3.19 13.63 5.63
C ASP A 62 -2.77 15.02 5.13
N SER A 63 -1.46 15.25 5.04
CA SER A 63 -0.90 16.52 4.56
C SER A 63 -0.99 16.63 3.03
N PRO A 64 -1.25 17.83 2.48
CA PRO A 64 -1.10 18.05 1.04
C PRO A 64 0.34 17.74 0.61
N GLY A 65 0.53 16.83 -0.34
CA GLY A 65 1.87 16.46 -0.77
C GLY A 65 1.93 15.18 -1.57
N THR A 66 3.15 14.65 -1.67
CA THR A 66 3.42 13.38 -2.35
C THR A 66 3.41 12.25 -1.34
N TYR A 67 2.67 11.20 -1.67
CA TYR A 67 2.63 9.95 -0.94
C TYR A 67 3.39 8.88 -1.72
N THR A 68 4.19 8.08 -1.00
CA THR A 68 4.91 6.95 -1.58
C THR A 68 4.35 5.65 -1.03
N ALA A 69 3.96 4.75 -1.93
CA ALA A 69 3.59 3.38 -1.57
C ALA A 69 4.83 2.47 -1.69
N GLU A 70 5.23 1.85 -0.59
CA GLU A 70 6.29 0.85 -0.55
C GLU A 70 5.66 -0.52 -0.31
N ILE A 71 5.92 -1.46 -1.21
CA ILE A 71 5.34 -2.80 -1.17
C ILE A 71 6.46 -3.80 -0.85
N THR A 72 6.24 -4.60 0.20
CA THR A 72 7.16 -5.67 0.60
C THR A 72 6.50 -7.02 0.32
N ILE A 73 7.19 -7.84 -0.45
CA ILE A 73 6.79 -9.21 -0.76
C ILE A 73 7.71 -10.15 0.00
N THR A 74 7.13 -10.99 0.83
CA THR A 74 7.88 -12.05 1.51
C THR A 74 7.71 -13.33 0.71
N PHE A 75 8.79 -14.09 0.58
CA PHE A 75 8.82 -15.42 -0.05
C PHE A 75 9.31 -16.44 0.98
N GLY A 76 8.66 -17.61 1.08
CA GLY A 76 9.08 -18.82 1.79
C GLY A 76 9.49 -18.66 3.26
N GLY A 77 8.76 -19.28 4.18
CA GLY A 77 9.29 -19.53 5.52
C GLY A 77 10.52 -20.44 5.42
N TYR A 78 11.64 -20.04 6.03
CA TYR A 78 12.72 -20.98 6.34
C TYR A 78 12.16 -21.98 7.36
N THR A 79 11.97 -23.24 6.96
CA THR A 79 11.81 -24.37 7.89
C THR A 79 13.17 -24.89 8.31
#